data_AF-A0A835NVC9-F1
#
_entry.id   AF-A0A835NVC9-F1
#
_cell.length_a   1.000
_cell.length_b   1.000
_cell.length_c   1.000
_cell.angle_alpha   90.00
_cell.angle_beta   90.00
_cell.angle_gamma   90.00
#
_symmetry.space_group_name_H-M   'P 1'
#
loop_
_entity.id
_entity.type
_entity.pdbx_description
1 polymer ?
#
loop_
_entity_poly.entity_id
_entity_poly.type
_entity_poly.pdbx_seq_one_letter_code
_entity_poly.pdbx_strand_id
1 'polypeptide(L)'
;SLPLKGASTAHHACRLRKINFQQPYIRNRTYTLAKMASASDKDTDNRLIGQQLFVSIRENNRCYLMKRVVEFVVKDVLLTEVKNQYPYVEEVAQFLASLTSELSSCLGENGKTKAIGELDLLFDYMENACTDVPKK
;
A
#
# COMPACT_ATOMS: atom_id res chain seq x y z
N SER A 1 12.35 39.83 26.51
CA SER A 1 12.77 38.79 25.56
C SER A 1 11.98 37.52 25.85
N LEU A 2 11.02 37.17 24.98
CA LEU A 2 10.31 35.88 25.10
C LEU A 2 11.22 34.74 24.65
N PRO A 3 11.22 33.59 25.33
CA PRO A 3 11.94 32.42 24.84
C PRO A 3 11.18 31.82 23.64
N LEU A 4 11.84 31.78 22.48
CA LEU A 4 11.46 30.96 21.33
C LEU A 4 11.45 29.50 21.79
N LYS A 5 10.26 28.94 22.05
CA LYS A 5 10.07 27.49 22.11
C LYS A 5 10.50 26.93 20.76
N GLY A 6 11.59 26.18 20.76
CA GLY A 6 12.01 25.39 19.61
C GLY A 6 10.83 24.55 19.14
N ALA A 7 10.35 24.86 17.94
CA ALA A 7 9.50 23.95 17.20
C ALA A 7 10.35 22.69 16.97
N SER A 8 10.12 21.68 17.80
CA SER A 8 10.56 20.33 17.51
C SER A 8 9.91 19.97 16.17
N THR A 9 10.66 20.13 15.08
CA THR A 9 10.34 19.56 13.78
C THR A 9 10.51 18.06 13.92
N ALA A 10 9.58 17.44 14.65
CA ALA A 10 9.35 16.01 14.56
C ALA A 10 8.82 15.79 13.15
N HIS A 11 9.72 15.66 12.19
CA HIS A 11 9.43 14.94 10.95
C HIS A 11 8.92 13.58 11.41
N HIS A 12 7.60 13.42 11.46
CA HIS A 12 6.96 12.17 11.82
C HIS A 12 7.31 11.19 10.70
N ALA A 13 8.43 10.48 10.88
CA ALA A 13 8.94 9.53 9.92
C ALA A 13 7.82 8.53 9.59
N CYS A 14 7.58 8.32 8.31
CA CYS A 14 6.61 7.34 7.80
C CYS A 14 7.00 5.94 8.30
N ARG A 15 6.49 5.54 9.47
CA ARG A 15 6.79 4.25 10.09
C ARG A 15 5.65 3.81 11.00
N LEU A 16 5.52 2.50 11.13
CA LEU A 16 4.73 1.84 12.15
C LEU A 16 5.67 1.22 13.19
N ARG A 17 5.17 1.03 14.41
CA ARG A 17 5.94 0.33 15.44
C ARG A 17 5.87 -1.17 15.20
N LYS A 18 6.91 -1.89 15.58
CA LYS A 18 6.94 -3.36 15.45
C LYS A 18 5.78 -4.03 16.20
N ILE A 19 5.38 -3.46 17.34
CA ILE A 19 4.29 -3.96 18.18
C ILE A 19 2.94 -4.01 17.46
N ASN A 20 2.69 -3.11 16.49
CA ASN A 20 1.46 -3.13 15.70
C ASN A 20 1.27 -4.49 14.98
N PHE A 21 2.37 -5.17 14.61
CA PHE A 21 2.38 -6.45 13.89
C PHE A 21 2.59 -7.68 14.77
N GLN A 22 2.82 -7.51 16.07
CA GLN A 22 3.09 -8.61 17.00
C GLN A 22 1.82 -9.23 17.59
N GLN A 23 0.64 -8.82 17.12
CA GLN A 23 -0.66 -9.32 17.54
C GLN A 23 -0.94 -10.70 16.88
N PRO A 24 -0.84 -11.83 17.61
CA PRO A 24 -0.89 -13.15 16.98
C PRO A 24 -2.26 -13.46 16.36
N TYR A 25 -3.33 -12.98 16.97
CA TYR A 25 -4.70 -13.21 16.54
C TYR A 25 -4.95 -12.68 15.12
N ILE A 26 -4.79 -11.37 14.91
CA ILE A 26 -5.04 -10.74 13.62
C ILE A 26 -4.05 -11.20 12.55
N ARG A 27 -2.80 -11.52 12.95
CA ARG A 27 -1.81 -12.13 12.06
C ARG A 27 -2.32 -13.47 11.54
N ASN A 28 -2.79 -14.35 12.42
CA ASN A 28 -3.32 -15.65 12.01
C ASN A 28 -4.56 -15.52 11.11
N ARG A 29 -5.47 -14.58 11.41
CA ARG A 29 -6.63 -14.28 10.55
C ARG A 29 -6.19 -13.82 9.16
N THR A 30 -5.25 -12.89 9.08
CA THR A 30 -4.70 -12.37 7.81
C THR A 30 -4.08 -13.49 6.97
N TYR A 31 -3.25 -14.34 7.57
CA TYR A 31 -2.61 -15.46 6.86
C TYR A 31 -3.62 -16.52 6.42
N THR A 32 -4.64 -16.79 7.23
CA THR A 32 -5.70 -17.75 6.90
C THR A 32 -6.53 -17.26 5.72
N LEU A 33 -6.95 -15.99 5.74
CA LEU A 33 -7.66 -15.35 4.64
C LEU A 33 -6.84 -15.41 3.34
N ALA A 34 -5.55 -15.03 3.40
CA ALA A 34 -4.66 -15.08 2.24
C ALA A 34 -4.53 -16.49 1.67
N LYS A 35 -4.41 -17.52 2.53
CA LYS A 35 -4.30 -18.92 2.10
C LYS A 35 -5.59 -19.43 1.43
N MET A 36 -6.76 -19.02 1.93
CA MET A 36 -8.05 -19.38 1.31
C MET A 36 -8.18 -18.77 -0.08
N ALA A 37 -7.85 -17.48 -0.22
CA ALA A 37 -7.88 -16.80 -1.51
C ALA A 37 -6.87 -17.42 -2.49
N SER A 38 -5.64 -17.70 -2.04
CA SER A 38 -4.61 -18.31 -2.91
C SER A 38 -4.96 -19.72 -3.37
N ALA A 39 -5.76 -20.47 -2.60
CA ALA A 39 -6.21 -21.80 -3.03
C ALA A 39 -7.24 -21.74 -4.18
N SER A 40 -7.85 -20.58 -4.39
CA SER A 40 -8.79 -20.33 -5.50
C SER A 40 -8.13 -19.59 -6.67
N ASP A 41 -6.92 -19.07 -6.48
CA ASP A 41 -6.16 -18.36 -7.49
C ASP A 41 -5.58 -19.34 -8.52
N LYS A 42 -5.78 -19.03 -9.79
CA LYS A 42 -5.32 -19.86 -10.93
C LYS A 42 -4.15 -19.23 -11.67
N ASP A 43 -3.83 -17.97 -11.40
CA ASP A 43 -2.67 -17.30 -11.98
C ASP A 43 -1.44 -17.57 -11.11
N THR A 44 -0.52 -18.38 -11.63
CA THR A 44 0.73 -18.72 -10.94
C THR A 44 1.92 -17.89 -11.41
N ASP A 45 1.76 -17.15 -12.50
CA ASP A 45 2.86 -16.49 -13.20
C ASP A 45 3.02 -15.04 -12.73
N ASN A 46 1.90 -14.39 -12.38
CA ASN A 46 1.87 -12.99 -12.06
C ASN A 46 1.82 -12.74 -10.55
N ARG A 47 2.95 -12.27 -10.00
CA ARG A 47 3.00 -11.80 -8.61
C ARG A 47 2.71 -10.31 -8.51
N LEU A 48 1.56 -9.94 -7.93
CA LEU A 48 1.19 -8.54 -7.73
C LEU A 48 2.06 -7.79 -6.70
N ILE A 49 2.28 -8.39 -5.52
CA ILE A 49 3.05 -7.76 -4.43
C ILE A 49 4.40 -8.47 -4.28
N GLY A 50 5.48 -7.82 -4.72
CA GLY A 50 6.86 -8.34 -4.65
C GLY A 50 7.93 -7.25 -4.70
N GLN A 51 9.19 -7.66 -4.85
CA GLN A 51 10.34 -6.74 -4.83
C GLN A 51 10.30 -5.72 -5.96
N GLN A 52 9.67 -6.06 -7.09
CA GLN A 52 9.52 -5.19 -8.26
C GLN A 52 8.83 -3.86 -7.93
N LEU A 53 7.93 -3.84 -6.93
CA LEU A 53 7.26 -2.62 -6.47
C LEU A 53 8.23 -1.58 -5.90
N PHE A 54 9.42 -2.01 -5.45
CA PHE A 54 10.38 -1.14 -4.76
C PHE A 54 11.60 -0.76 -5.59
N VAL A 55 11.73 -1.25 -6.83
CA VAL A 55 12.93 -1.08 -7.67
C VAL A 55 13.28 0.40 -7.86
N SER A 56 12.30 1.25 -8.11
CA SER A 56 12.50 2.69 -8.34
C SER A 56 12.11 3.55 -7.12
N ILE A 57 11.96 2.93 -5.95
CA ILE A 57 11.43 3.58 -4.74
C ILE A 57 12.51 3.66 -3.67
N ARG A 58 12.87 4.91 -3.30
CA ARG A 58 13.79 5.19 -2.19
C ARG A 58 13.30 4.56 -0.89
N GLU A 59 14.24 4.10 -0.06
CA GLU A 59 13.93 3.37 1.17
C GLU A 59 12.98 4.13 2.10
N ASN A 60 13.21 5.44 2.28
CA ASN A 60 12.36 6.32 3.09
C ASN A 60 10.92 6.48 2.55
N ASN A 61 10.68 6.17 1.27
CA ASN A 61 9.36 6.22 0.63
C ASN A 61 8.67 4.86 0.54
N ARG A 62 9.34 3.75 0.91
CA ARG A 62 8.73 2.40 0.85
C ARG A 62 7.52 2.26 1.76
N CYS A 63 7.56 2.85 2.97
CA CYS A 63 6.41 2.83 3.87
C CYS A 63 5.22 3.63 3.31
N TYR A 64 5.49 4.76 2.66
CA TYR A 64 4.44 5.54 1.98
C TYR A 64 3.82 4.75 0.82
N LEU A 65 4.63 4.09 -0.01
CA LEU A 65 4.12 3.20 -1.06
C LEU A 65 3.20 2.13 -0.47
N MET A 66 3.65 1.45 0.60
CA MET A 66 2.84 0.40 1.24
C MET A 66 1.56 0.94 1.87
N LYS A 67 1.56 2.16 2.41
CA LYS A 67 0.31 2.83 2.83
C LYS A 67 -0.68 2.90 1.67
N ARG A 68 -0.25 3.38 0.49
CA ARG A 68 -1.11 3.49 -0.70
C ARG A 68 -1.60 2.13 -1.21
N VAL A 69 -0.73 1.13 -1.21
CA VAL A 69 -1.10 -0.26 -1.57
C VAL A 69 -2.15 -0.80 -0.61
N VAL A 70 -1.98 -0.61 0.71
CA VAL A 70 -2.95 -1.06 1.70
C VAL A 70 -4.28 -0.31 1.59
N GLU A 71 -4.26 1.00 1.34
CA GLU A 71 -5.48 1.80 1.11
C GLU A 71 -6.28 1.25 -0.08
N PHE A 72 -5.62 0.96 -1.20
CA PHE A 72 -6.24 0.31 -2.37
C PHE A 72 -6.78 -1.08 -2.01
N VAL A 73 -5.97 -1.96 -1.42
CA VAL A 73 -6.39 -3.32 -1.06
C VAL A 73 -7.59 -3.31 -0.10
N VAL A 74 -7.60 -2.43 0.90
CA VAL A 74 -8.71 -2.34 1.85
C VAL A 74 -9.99 -1.87 1.14
N LYS A 75 -9.92 -0.74 0.43
CA LYS A 75 -11.10 -0.10 -0.13
C LYS A 75 -11.63 -0.84 -1.35
N ASP A 76 -10.77 -1.05 -2.32
CA ASP A 76 -11.15 -1.45 -3.67
C ASP A 76 -11.13 -2.97 -3.84
N VAL A 77 -10.51 -3.74 -2.93
CA VAL A 77 -10.49 -5.22 -2.99
C VAL A 77 -11.26 -5.84 -1.83
N LEU A 78 -10.80 -5.69 -0.59
CA LEU A 78 -11.36 -6.37 0.58
C LEU A 78 -12.81 -5.95 0.84
N LEU A 79 -13.08 -4.65 0.88
CA LEU A 79 -14.41 -4.14 1.25
C LEU A 79 -15.39 -4.04 0.08
N THR A 80 -14.89 -4.07 -1.17
CA THR A 80 -15.72 -3.93 -2.38
C THR A 80 -15.93 -5.28 -3.06
N GLU A 81 -14.86 -5.96 -3.46
CA GLU A 81 -14.94 -7.17 -4.30
C GLU A 81 -15.23 -8.43 -3.49
N VAL A 82 -14.53 -8.62 -2.37
CA VAL A 82 -14.51 -9.93 -1.66
C VAL A 82 -15.15 -9.90 -0.28
N LYS A 83 -15.81 -8.80 0.11
CA LYS A 83 -16.33 -8.56 1.47
C LYS A 83 -17.13 -9.72 2.04
N ASN A 84 -18.02 -10.28 1.22
CA ASN A 84 -18.93 -11.37 1.62
C ASN A 84 -18.46 -12.75 1.14
N GLN A 85 -17.30 -12.82 0.46
CA GLN A 85 -16.80 -14.05 -0.15
C GLN A 85 -15.96 -14.89 0.82
N TYR A 86 -15.17 -14.24 1.68
CA TYR A 86 -14.27 -14.92 2.60
C TYR A 86 -14.54 -14.52 4.06
N PRO A 87 -14.33 -15.42 5.02
CA PRO A 87 -14.36 -15.06 6.42
C PRO A 87 -13.20 -14.10 6.76
N TYR A 88 -13.34 -13.37 7.86
CA TYR A 88 -12.31 -12.46 8.41
C TYR A 88 -11.99 -11.21 7.57
N VAL A 89 -12.59 -11.05 6.39
CA VAL A 89 -12.32 -9.90 5.51
C VAL A 89 -12.54 -8.58 6.22
N GLU A 90 -13.67 -8.41 6.90
CA GLU A 90 -13.99 -7.17 7.61
C GLU A 90 -13.01 -6.89 8.76
N GLU A 91 -12.67 -7.90 9.56
CA GLU A 91 -11.73 -7.77 10.68
C GLU A 91 -10.31 -7.40 10.19
N VAL A 92 -9.84 -8.08 9.14
CA VAL A 92 -8.52 -7.82 8.52
C VAL A 92 -8.51 -6.44 7.87
N ALA A 93 -9.57 -6.05 7.16
CA ALA A 93 -9.71 -4.74 6.54
C ALA A 93 -9.68 -3.61 7.59
N GLN A 94 -10.40 -3.77 8.70
CA GLN A 94 -10.39 -2.81 9.80
C GLN A 94 -9.00 -2.67 10.44
N PHE A 95 -8.30 -3.78 10.67
CA PHE A 95 -6.92 -3.75 11.16
C PHE A 95 -6.00 -3.02 10.19
N LEU A 96 -6.02 -3.37 8.91
CA LEU A 96 -5.20 -2.70 7.89
C LEU A 96 -5.53 -1.21 7.78
N ALA A 97 -6.82 -0.84 7.85
CA ALA A 97 -7.24 0.55 7.87
C ALA A 97 -6.66 1.30 9.08
N SER A 98 -6.65 0.69 10.27
CA SER A 98 -6.06 1.29 11.48
C SER A 98 -4.56 1.59 11.32
N LEU A 99 -3.80 0.70 10.65
CA LEU A 99 -2.40 0.93 10.33
C LEU A 99 -2.23 2.12 9.39
N THR A 100 -3.07 2.24 8.36
CA THR A 100 -3.01 3.39 7.43
C THR A 100 -3.39 4.71 8.11
N SER A 101 -4.28 4.67 9.12
CA SER A 101 -4.65 5.82 9.94
C SER A 101 -3.49 6.30 10.82
N GLU A 102 -2.70 5.38 11.40
CA GLU A 102 -1.45 5.74 12.11
C GLU A 102 -0.43 6.41 11.19
N LEU A 103 -0.50 6.12 9.89
CA LEU A 103 0.33 6.74 8.84
C LEU A 103 -0.33 7.98 8.21
N SER A 104 -1.40 8.55 8.77
CA SER A 104 -2.14 9.67 8.17
C SER A 104 -1.25 10.87 7.85
N SER A 105 -0.31 11.22 8.73
CA SER A 105 0.67 12.30 8.54
C SER A 105 1.83 11.95 7.61
N CYS A 106 1.97 10.66 7.22
CA CYS A 106 2.93 10.27 6.21
C CYS A 106 2.47 10.76 4.83
N LEU A 107 3.17 11.78 4.35
CA LEU A 107 3.08 12.30 3.00
C LEU A 107 4.29 11.77 2.22
N GLY A 108 4.07 11.29 1.01
CA GLY A 108 5.18 11.00 0.10
C GLY A 108 5.86 12.32 -0.24
N GLU A 109 7.16 12.44 0.06
CA GLU A 109 7.93 13.62 -0.30
C GLU A 109 7.77 13.88 -1.80
N ASN A 110 7.17 15.02 -2.16
CA ASN A 110 7.00 15.47 -3.55
C ASN A 110 6.23 14.51 -4.48
N GLY A 111 5.61 13.45 -3.94
CA GLY A 111 5.04 12.36 -4.75
C GLY A 111 3.87 12.78 -5.62
N LYS A 112 3.03 13.72 -5.15
CA LYS A 112 1.88 14.22 -5.93
C LYS A 112 2.33 15.03 -7.15
N THR A 113 3.20 16.01 -6.95
CA THR A 113 3.74 16.84 -8.04
C THR A 113 4.58 16.01 -8.99
N LYS A 114 5.38 15.07 -8.47
CA LYS A 114 6.15 14.14 -9.31
C LYS A 114 5.25 13.25 -10.16
N ALA A 115 4.19 12.67 -9.59
CA ALA A 115 3.23 11.86 -10.33
C ALA A 115 2.53 12.66 -11.43
N ILE A 116 2.18 13.93 -11.16
CA ILE A 116 1.61 14.83 -12.18
C ILE A 116 2.63 15.09 -13.30
N GLY A 117 3.91 15.30 -12.95
CA GLY A 117 4.99 15.50 -13.92
C GLY A 117 5.41 14.24 -14.69
N GLU A 118 4.88 13.06 -14.33
CA GLU A 118 5.13 11.77 -15.00
C GLU A 118 3.87 11.24 -15.71
N LEU A 119 2.87 12.09 -15.95
CA LEU A 119 1.63 11.71 -16.64
C LEU A 119 1.86 11.34 -18.12
N ASP A 120 2.88 11.93 -18.75
CA ASP A 120 3.35 11.56 -20.09
C ASP A 120 3.86 10.11 -20.12
N LEU A 121 4.76 9.78 -19.20
CA LEU A 121 5.28 8.41 -19.05
C LEU A 121 4.17 7.43 -18.70
N LEU A 122 3.24 7.81 -17.81
CA LEU A 122 2.10 6.97 -17.48
C LEU A 122 1.27 6.66 -18.72
N PHE A 123 1.00 7.67 -19.56
CA PHE A 123 0.26 7.48 -20.81
C PHE A 123 0.99 6.51 -21.74
N ASP A 124 2.28 6.71 -21.97
CA ASP A 124 3.10 5.82 -22.81
C ASP A 124 3.13 4.38 -22.27
N TYR A 125 3.29 4.19 -20.96
CA TYR A 125 3.27 2.85 -20.35
C TYR A 125 1.91 2.17 -20.51
N MET A 126 0.81 2.91 -20.32
CA MET A 126 -0.53 2.38 -20.50
C MET A 126 -0.79 2.00 -21.96
N GLU A 127 -0.42 2.87 -22.91
CA GLU A 127 -0.56 2.58 -24.34
C GLU A 127 0.24 1.32 -24.72
N ASN A 128 1.52 1.27 -24.34
CA ASN A 128 2.39 0.13 -24.69
C ASN A 128 1.99 -1.18 -24.00
N ALA A 129 1.45 -1.14 -22.79
CA ALA A 129 1.11 -2.35 -22.03
C ALA A 129 -0.31 -2.86 -22.31
N CYS A 130 -1.23 -1.97 -22.69
CA CYS A 130 -2.66 -2.29 -22.81
C CYS A 130 -3.21 -2.23 -24.24
N THR A 131 -2.36 -1.98 -25.25
CA THR A 131 -2.76 -2.03 -26.66
C THR A 131 -1.92 -3.04 -27.42
N ASP A 132 -2.54 -3.74 -28.39
CA ASP A 132 -1.88 -4.73 -29.25
C ASP A 132 -1.03 -4.09 -30.36
N VAL A 133 -0.60 -2.83 -30.20
CA VAL A 133 0.17 -2.14 -31.24
C VAL A 133 1.54 -2.82 -31.36
N PRO A 134 1.88 -3.41 -32.52
CA PRO A 134 3.17 -4.04 -32.70
C PRO A 134 4.26 -2.98 -32.56
N LYS A 135 5.26 -3.25 -31.71
CA LYS A 135 6.48 -2.43 -31.65
C LYS A 135 7.10 -2.42 -33.06
N LYS A 136 7.14 -1.24 -33.70
CA LYS A 136 7.89 -1.03 -34.93
C LYS A 136 9.39 -1.06 -34.67
#